data_AF-A0A838D6E6-F1
#
_entry.id   AF-A0A838D6E6-F1
#
_cell.length_a   1.000
_cell.length_b   1.000
_cell.length_c   1.000
_cell.angle_alpha   90.00
_cell.angle_beta   90.00
_cell.angle_gamma   90.00
#
_symmetry.space_group_name_H-M   'P 1'
#
loop_
_entity.id
_entity.type
_entity.pdbx_description
1 polymer ?
#
loop_
_entity_poly.entity_id
_entity_poly.type
_entity_poly.pdbx_seq_one_letter_code
_entity_poly.pdbx_strand_id
1 'polypeptide(L)'
;MNQNSNSSLSELMVEKRSGNTERFSTEKLLTGISRAGTPFLIAKDISDSITNKLAENPPIDNFIYSRQLREYVSEELRQRNQNSVAESYSGYSKNKITSLKEEQIKNEKFESKVPPSTNTHSKQNVKDKDIKPGM
;
A
#
# COMPACT_ATOMS: atom_id res chain seq x y z
N MET A 1 30.55 1.23 3.29
CA MET A 1 29.08 1.21 3.17
C MET A 1 28.59 2.65 3.25
N ASN A 2 28.20 3.22 2.11
CA ASN A 2 27.88 4.64 1.97
C ASN A 2 26.50 4.95 2.54
N GLN A 3 26.44 5.72 3.62
CA GLN A 3 25.21 6.25 4.23
C GLN A 3 24.75 7.58 3.60
N ASN A 4 25.35 8.01 2.48
CA ASN A 4 25.16 9.36 1.94
C ASN A 4 24.02 9.49 0.91
N SER A 5 23.43 8.39 0.40
CA SER A 5 22.37 8.46 -0.63
C SER A 5 20.98 8.82 -0.07
N ASN A 6 20.76 8.69 1.24
CA ASN A 6 19.47 9.03 1.86
C ASN A 6 19.23 10.55 1.95
N SER A 7 20.29 11.36 1.91
CA SER A 7 20.17 12.82 2.04
C SER A 7 19.76 13.52 0.74
N SER A 8 20.07 12.98 -0.44
CA SER A 8 19.72 13.66 -1.70
C SER A 8 18.27 13.42 -2.13
N LEU A 9 17.66 12.33 -1.68
CA LEU A 9 16.31 11.93 -2.06
C LEU A 9 15.23 12.37 -1.06
N SER A 10 15.60 13.02 0.04
CA SER A 10 14.65 13.49 1.05
C SER A 10 13.67 14.55 0.53
N GLU A 11 14.06 15.27 -0.52
CA GLU A 11 13.25 16.28 -1.19
C GLU A 11 12.49 15.75 -2.40
N LEU A 12 12.77 14.51 -2.85
CA LEU A 12 12.11 13.91 -4.00
C LEU A 12 10.61 13.73 -3.72
N MET A 13 9.78 14.33 -4.55
CA MET A 13 8.33 14.26 -4.49
C MET A 13 7.82 13.20 -5.46
N VAL A 14 6.89 12.38 -5.00
CA VAL A 14 6.24 11.33 -5.79
C VAL A 14 4.78 11.68 -6.00
N GLU A 15 4.34 11.77 -7.26
CA GLU A 15 2.93 11.91 -7.59
C GLU A 15 2.23 10.56 -7.69
N LYS A 16 1.18 10.40 -6.89
CA LYS A 16 0.31 9.22 -6.86
C LYS A 16 -0.65 9.26 -8.05
N ARG A 17 -1.21 8.10 -8.40
CA ARG A 17 -2.26 8.00 -9.42
C ARG A 17 -3.48 8.90 -9.13
N SER A 18 -3.74 9.22 -7.86
CA SER A 18 -4.85 10.11 -7.47
C SER A 18 -4.55 11.60 -7.69
N GLY A 19 -3.34 11.97 -8.12
CA GLY A 19 -2.87 13.36 -8.21
C GLY A 19 -2.29 13.90 -6.89
N ASN A 20 -2.38 13.14 -5.80
CA ASN A 20 -1.75 13.53 -4.54
C ASN A 20 -0.23 13.37 -4.63
N THR A 21 0.51 14.23 -3.94
CA THR A 21 1.97 14.15 -3.86
C THR A 21 2.40 13.75 -2.45
N GLU A 22 3.46 12.96 -2.35
CA GLU A 22 4.09 12.59 -1.09
C GLU A 22 5.60 12.54 -1.23
N ARG A 23 6.34 12.65 -0.13
CA ARG A 23 7.80 12.47 -0.16
C ARG A 23 8.15 11.03 -0.49
N PHE A 24 9.21 10.88 -1.29
CA PHE A 24 9.80 9.58 -1.58
C PHE A 24 10.25 8.92 -0.28
N SER A 25 10.00 7.61 -0.18
CA SER A 25 10.38 6.82 0.97
C SER A 25 10.83 5.45 0.49
N THR A 26 12.10 5.15 0.77
CA THR A 26 12.72 3.85 0.48
C THR A 26 11.99 2.72 1.19
N GLU A 27 11.52 2.94 2.42
CA GLU A 27 10.73 1.94 3.18
C GLU A 27 9.41 1.60 2.48
N LYS A 28 8.70 2.60 1.94
CA LYS A 28 7.46 2.37 1.18
C LYS A 28 7.75 1.58 -0.10
N LEU A 29 8.85 1.89 -0.78
CA LEU A 29 9.28 1.17 -1.98
C LEU A 29 9.58 -0.31 -1.65
N LEU A 30 10.46 -0.55 -0.68
CA LEU A 30 10.83 -1.88 -0.18
C LEU A 30 9.61 -2.71 0.23
N THR A 31 8.71 -2.11 1.01
CA THR A 31 7.50 -2.80 1.48
C THR A 31 6.58 -3.13 0.31
N GLY A 32 6.47 -2.24 -0.67
CA GLY A 32 5.72 -2.50 -1.91
C GLY A 32 6.28 -3.69 -2.69
N ILE A 33 7.60 -3.75 -2.89
CA ILE A 33 8.27 -4.83 -3.60
C ILE A 33 8.12 -6.17 -2.85
N SER A 34 8.25 -6.15 -1.52
CA SER A 34 8.10 -7.35 -0.68
C SER A 34 6.67 -7.90 -0.74
N ARG A 35 5.65 -7.02 -0.70
CA ARG A 35 4.23 -7.40 -0.81
C ARG A 35 3.87 -8.02 -2.16
N ALA A 36 4.70 -7.83 -3.18
CA ALA A 36 4.55 -8.47 -4.48
C ALA A 36 4.87 -9.98 -4.45
N GLY A 37 5.45 -10.49 -3.36
CA GLY A 37 5.96 -11.85 -3.26
C GLY A 37 7.47 -11.97 -3.44
N THR A 38 8.20 -10.85 -3.49
CA THR A 38 9.66 -10.86 -3.58
C THR A 38 10.29 -11.15 -2.22
N PRO A 39 11.25 -12.09 -2.10
CA PRO A 39 11.99 -12.31 -0.86
C PRO A 39 12.66 -11.03 -0.35
N PHE A 40 12.64 -10.80 0.97
CA PHE A 40 13.04 -9.53 1.57
C PHE A 40 14.44 -9.05 1.15
N LEU A 41 15.43 -9.94 1.12
CA LEU A 41 16.80 -9.59 0.71
C LEU A 41 16.85 -9.07 -0.73
N ILE A 42 16.15 -9.74 -1.65
CA ILE A 42 16.06 -9.31 -3.05
C ILE A 42 15.29 -7.99 -3.15
N ALA A 43 14.20 -7.84 -2.40
CA ALA A 43 13.41 -6.62 -2.38
C ALA A 43 14.22 -5.42 -1.87
N LYS A 44 15.07 -5.64 -0.87
CA LYS A 44 15.99 -4.64 -0.34
C LYS A 44 17.04 -4.26 -1.37
N ASP A 45 17.67 -5.23 -2.01
CA ASP A 45 18.67 -4.96 -3.05
C ASP A 45 18.08 -4.21 -4.25
N ILE A 46 16.83 -4.51 -4.64
CA ILE A 46 16.11 -3.78 -5.70
C ILE A 46 15.83 -2.34 -5.24
N SER A 47 15.34 -2.18 -4.01
CA SER A 47 15.07 -0.86 -3.43
C SER A 47 16.33 0.01 -3.44
N ASP A 48 17.45 -0.55 -2.97
CA ASP A 48 18.74 0.14 -2.93
C ASP A 48 19.25 0.46 -4.35
N SER A 49 19.08 -0.44 -5.33
CA SER A 49 19.41 -0.19 -6.74
C SER A 49 18.65 1.01 -7.31
N ILE A 50 17.33 1.06 -7.08
CA ILE A 50 16.49 2.17 -7.56
C ILE A 50 16.85 3.48 -6.85
N THR A 51 17.08 3.45 -5.54
CA THR A 51 17.53 4.62 -4.78
C THR A 51 18.86 5.15 -5.33
N ASN A 52 19.83 4.28 -5.61
CA ASN A 52 21.10 4.70 -6.20
C ASN A 52 20.91 5.29 -7.61
N LYS A 53 20.08 4.65 -8.46
CA LYS A 53 19.77 5.17 -9.80
C LYS A 53 19.14 6.56 -9.76
N LEU A 54 18.23 6.81 -8.81
CA LEU A 54 17.61 8.12 -8.60
C LEU A 54 18.58 9.16 -8.04
N ALA A 55 19.54 8.74 -7.21
CA ALA A 55 20.56 9.64 -6.68
C ALA A 55 21.61 10.02 -7.74
N GLU A 56 21.98 9.07 -8.62
CA GLU A 56 22.90 9.30 -9.74
C GLU A 56 22.27 10.13 -10.85
N ASN A 57 20.98 9.90 -11.12
CA ASN A 57 20.22 10.60 -12.16
C ASN A 57 18.95 11.21 -11.53
N PRO A 58 19.09 12.35 -10.82
CA PRO A 58 17.95 12.99 -10.17
C PRO A 58 16.91 13.41 -11.22
N PRO A 59 15.61 13.17 -10.95
CA PRO A 59 14.55 13.64 -11.83
C PRO A 59 14.55 15.16 -11.94
N ILE A 60 14.12 15.66 -13.10
CA ILE A 60 13.91 17.09 -13.31
C ILE A 60 12.90 17.58 -12.26
N ASP A 61 13.22 18.69 -11.60
CA ASP A 61 12.43 19.31 -10.52
C ASP A 61 12.23 18.45 -9.26
N ASN A 62 13.10 17.47 -9.00
CA ASN A 62 12.98 16.55 -7.84
C ASN A 62 11.58 15.90 -7.77
N PHE A 63 11.05 15.54 -8.94
CA PHE A 63 9.69 15.05 -9.08
C PHE A 63 9.62 13.77 -9.91
N ILE A 64 8.87 12.77 -9.44
CA ILE A 64 8.70 11.51 -10.17
C ILE A 64 7.28 10.97 -10.06
N TYR A 65 6.77 10.40 -11.15
CA TYR A 65 5.48 9.73 -11.12
C TYR A 65 5.59 8.36 -10.46
N SER A 66 4.62 8.02 -9.60
CA SER A 66 4.49 6.67 -9.01
C SER A 66 4.35 5.55 -10.06
N ARG A 67 3.96 5.88 -11.29
CA ARG A 67 3.97 4.95 -12.43
C ARG A 67 5.41 4.63 -12.86
N GLN A 68 6.26 5.64 -13.03
CA GLN A 68 7.66 5.46 -13.43
C GLN A 68 8.43 4.65 -12.38
N LEU A 69 8.21 4.91 -11.09
CA LEU A 69 8.79 4.08 -10.02
C LEU A 69 8.41 2.60 -10.13
N ARG A 70 7.15 2.31 -10.49
CA ARG A 70 6.70 0.92 -10.70
C ARG A 70 7.32 0.28 -11.94
N GLU A 71 7.56 1.06 -12.99
CA GLU A 71 8.26 0.60 -14.19
C GLU A 71 9.71 0.22 -13.84
N TYR A 72 10.44 1.06 -13.08
CA TYR A 72 11.80 0.74 -12.60
C TYR A 72 11.85 -0.54 -11.76
N VAL A 73 10.88 -0.73 -10.85
CA VAL A 73 10.79 -1.98 -10.07
C VAL A 73 10.56 -3.18 -10.98
N SER A 74 9.67 -3.05 -11.97
CA SER A 74 9.35 -4.15 -12.89
C SER A 74 10.55 -4.52 -13.77
N GLU A 75 11.35 -3.55 -14.18
CA GLU A 75 12.61 -3.76 -14.91
C GLU A 75 13.65 -4.49 -14.05
N GLU A 76 13.88 -4.03 -12.82
CA GLU A 76 14.79 -4.69 -11.87
C GLU A 76 14.38 -6.14 -11.57
N LEU A 77 13.07 -6.39 -11.38
CA LEU A 77 12.56 -7.73 -11.18
C LEU A 77 12.82 -8.63 -12.41
N ARG A 78 12.62 -8.12 -13.63
CA ARG A 78 12.92 -8.88 -14.86
C ARG A 78 14.41 -9.16 -15.00
N GLN A 79 15.28 -8.18 -14.72
CA GLN A 79 16.73 -8.34 -14.75
C GLN A 79 17.22 -9.42 -13.79
N ARG A 80 16.50 -9.65 -12.69
CA ARG A 80 16.79 -10.67 -11.68
C ARG A 80 16.04 -11.99 -11.91
N ASN A 81 15.50 -12.20 -13.12
CA ASN A 81 14.71 -13.37 -13.52
C ASN A 81 13.43 -13.59 -12.70
N GLN A 82 12.89 -12.55 -12.07
CA GLN A 82 11.62 -12.60 -11.31
C GLN A 82 10.43 -12.19 -12.19
N ASN A 83 10.30 -12.78 -13.37
CA ASN A 83 9.35 -12.36 -14.41
C ASN A 83 7.88 -12.43 -13.95
N SER A 84 7.48 -13.53 -13.31
CA SER A 84 6.11 -13.70 -12.80
C SER A 84 5.75 -12.65 -11.74
N VAL A 85 6.71 -12.29 -10.88
CA VAL A 85 6.53 -11.23 -9.88
C VAL A 85 6.48 -9.86 -10.56
N ALA A 86 7.32 -9.61 -11.56
CA ALA A 86 7.30 -8.36 -12.33
C ALA A 86 5.94 -8.14 -13.04
N GLU A 87 5.41 -9.18 -13.67
CA GLU A 87 4.08 -9.16 -14.29
C GLU A 87 3.00 -8.86 -13.24
N SER A 88 3.02 -9.57 -12.11
CA SER A 88 2.08 -9.37 -11.00
C SER A 88 2.17 -7.96 -10.41
N TYR A 89 3.37 -7.43 -10.25
CA TYR A 89 3.63 -6.09 -9.72
C TYR A 89 3.13 -4.99 -10.67
N SER A 90 3.39 -5.14 -11.97
CA SER A 90 2.91 -4.22 -13.01
C SER A 90 1.38 -4.25 -13.14
N GLY A 91 0.78 -5.45 -12.97
CA GLY A 91 -0.65 -5.72 -13.04
C GLY A 91 -1.45 -5.27 -11.82
N TYR A 92 -0.81 -4.86 -10.71
CA TYR A 92 -1.45 -4.37 -9.48
C TYR A 92 -2.21 -3.04 -9.64
N SER A 93 -2.57 -2.67 -10.87
CA SER A 93 -3.40 -1.54 -11.28
C SER A 93 -4.87 -1.68 -10.84
N LYS A 94 -5.36 -2.92 -10.64
CA LYS A 94 -6.66 -3.30 -10.01
C LYS A 94 -6.68 -4.83 -9.91
N ASN A 95 -6.61 -5.41 -8.71
CA ASN A 95 -6.99 -6.80 -8.56
C ASN A 95 -8.49 -6.90 -8.90
N LYS A 96 -8.83 -7.41 -10.10
CA LYS A 96 -10.24 -7.69 -10.46
C LYS A 96 -10.90 -8.63 -9.45
N ILE A 97 -10.11 -9.38 -8.68
CA ILE A 97 -10.55 -10.30 -7.63
C ILE A 97 -11.26 -9.56 -6.47
N THR A 98 -10.82 -8.36 -6.08
CA THR A 98 -11.54 -7.59 -5.04
C THR A 98 -12.87 -7.06 -5.57
N SER A 99 -12.93 -6.68 -6.83
CA SER A 99 -14.19 -6.26 -7.49
C SER A 99 -15.20 -7.40 -7.58
N LEU A 100 -14.76 -8.61 -7.95
CA LEU A 100 -15.62 -9.81 -7.98
C LEU A 100 -16.17 -10.15 -6.58
N LYS A 101 -15.36 -9.99 -5.53
CA LYS A 101 -15.80 -10.21 -4.15
C LYS A 101 -16.79 -9.13 -3.69
N GLU A 102 -16.57 -7.86 -4.02
CA GLU A 102 -17.51 -6.77 -3.72
C GLU A 102 -18.85 -6.92 -4.47
N GLU A 103 -18.85 -7.36 -5.72
CA GLU A 103 -20.07 -7.62 -6.49
C GLU A 103 -20.84 -8.85 -5.96
N GLN A 104 -20.15 -9.92 -5.54
CA GLN A 104 -20.78 -11.06 -4.88
C GLN A 104 -21.38 -10.69 -3.52
N ILE A 105 -20.70 -9.89 -2.70
CA ILE A 105 -21.19 -9.44 -1.39
C ILE A 105 -22.42 -8.53 -1.52
N LYS A 106 -22.54 -7.74 -2.59
CA LYS A 106 -23.72 -6.90 -2.84
C LYS A 106 -24.93 -7.70 -3.31
N ASN A 107 -24.72 -8.79 -4.03
CA ASN A 107 -25.79 -9.60 -4.62
C ASN A 107 -26.27 -10.72 -3.68
N GLU A 108 -25.44 -11.16 -2.74
CA GLU A 108 -25.83 -12.15 -1.73
C GLU A 108 -26.26 -11.46 -0.43
N LYS A 109 -27.42 -10.81 -0.48
CA LYS A 109 -28.18 -10.50 0.73
C LYS A 109 -28.70 -11.82 1.29
N PHE A 110 -27.87 -12.54 2.04
CA PHE A 110 -28.30 -13.74 2.76
C PHE A 110 -29.47 -13.34 3.68
N GLU A 111 -30.67 -13.84 3.38
CA GLU A 111 -31.77 -13.85 4.35
C GLU A 111 -31.30 -14.68 5.54
N SER A 112 -30.91 -14.01 6.63
CA SER A 112 -30.63 -14.71 7.87
C SER A 112 -31.92 -15.41 8.31
N LYS A 113 -31.92 -16.74 8.37
CA LYS A 113 -33.00 -17.50 9.04
C LYS A 113 -33.05 -17.27 10.55
N VAL A 114 -32.11 -16.47 11.07
CA VAL A 114 -32.09 -16.01 12.46
C VAL A 114 -32.90 -14.72 12.53
N PRO A 115 -33.98 -14.65 13.32
CA PRO A 115 -34.68 -13.40 13.54
C PRO A 115 -33.73 -12.41 14.21
N PRO A 116 -33.79 -11.11 13.86
CA PRO A 116 -32.96 -10.09 14.49
C PRO A 116 -33.19 -10.13 16.01
N SER A 117 -32.09 -10.18 16.77
CA SER A 117 -32.18 -10.21 18.23
C SER A 117 -32.89 -8.94 18.70
N THR A 118 -34.07 -9.09 19.30
CA THR A 118 -34.72 -7.98 19.99
C THR A 118 -33.83 -7.61 21.17
N ASN A 119 -33.38 -6.36 21.22
CA ASN A 119 -32.70 -5.82 22.39
C ASN A 119 -33.65 -5.97 23.59
N THR A 120 -33.40 -6.96 24.44
CA THR A 120 -34.11 -7.12 25.71
C THR A 120 -33.64 -6.02 26.65
N HIS A 121 -34.58 -5.31 27.27
CA HIS A 121 -34.38 -4.14 28.14
C HIS A 121 -33.39 -4.34 29.33
N SER A 122 -32.86 -5.55 29.54
CA SER A 122 -31.96 -5.89 30.64
C SER A 122 -30.58 -5.22 30.58
N LYS A 123 -30.18 -4.61 29.45
CA LYS A 123 -28.91 -3.86 29.34
C LYS A 123 -29.04 -2.33 29.43
N GLN A 124 -30.23 -1.76 29.62
CA GLN A 124 -30.37 -0.32 29.86
C GLN A 124 -29.91 0.10 31.26
N ASN A 125 -30.05 -0.76 32.28
CA ASN A 125 -29.70 -0.45 33.67
C ASN A 125 -28.18 -0.33 33.96
N VAL A 126 -27.30 -0.61 32.99
CA VAL A 126 -25.85 -0.44 33.17
C VAL A 126 -25.38 0.95 32.71
N LYS A 127 -26.14 1.64 31.84
CA LYS A 127 -25.76 2.98 31.36
C LYS A 127 -26.18 4.13 32.28
N ASP A 128 -27.20 3.94 33.12
CA ASP A 128 -27.71 5.01 33.99
C ASP A 128 -27.02 5.10 35.36
N LYS A 129 -26.09 4.18 35.69
CA LYS A 129 -25.36 4.23 36.98
C LYS A 129 -24.14 5.15 37.01
N ASP A 130 -23.67 5.62 35.86
CA ASP A 130 -22.46 6.46 35.78
C ASP A 130 -22.76 7.96 35.60
N ILE A 131 -24.03 8.38 35.65
CA ILE A 131 -24.39 9.81 35.67
C ILE A 131 -24.58 10.23 37.14
N LYS A 132 -23.53 10.81 37.72
CA LYS A 132 -23.65 11.54 38.99
C LYS A 132 -24.51 12.80 38.76
N PRO A 133 -25.60 13.04 39.50
CA PRO A 133 -26.23 14.36 39.50
C PRO A 133 -25.32 15.32 40.26
N GLY A 134 -24.81 16.33 39.57
CA GLY A 134 -24.18 17.50 40.17
C GLY A 134 -25.22 18.60 40.37
N MET A 135 -25.26 19.09 41.62
CA MET A 135 -26.05 20.21 42.18
C MET A 135 -27.55 19.99 42.37
#